data_AF-A0A285IWT4-F1
#
_entry.id   AF-A0A285IWT4-F1
#
_cell.length_a   1.000
_cell.length_b   1.000
_cell.length_c   1.000
_cell.angle_alpha   90.00
_cell.angle_beta   90.00
_cell.angle_gamma   90.00
#
_symmetry.space_group_name_H-M   'P 1'
#
loop_
_entity.id
_entity.type
_entity.pdbx_description
1 polymer ?
#
loop_
_entity_poly.entity_id
_entity_poly.type
_entity_poly.pdbx_seq_one_letter_code
_entity_poly.pdbx_strand_id
1 'polypeptide(L)' 'MSRPRACPDETLLLVATAVRDGMPYRALAAQLTADGVPTPGGRVRWYPPTITKLLQTAAGRAVLDALDR' A
#
# COMPACT_ATOMS: atom_id res chain seq x y z
N MET A 1 19.89 10.69 13.83
CA MET A 1 19.59 10.62 12.38
C MET A 1 18.47 9.60 12.18
N SER A 2 17.22 10.05 12.08
CA SER A 2 16.05 9.17 12.15
C SER A 2 15.75 8.52 10.80
N ARG A 3 15.61 7.20 10.79
CA ARG A 3 15.08 6.40 9.68
C ARG A 3 13.56 6.63 9.63
N PRO A 4 12.91 6.57 8.45
CA PRO A 4 12.49 5.23 8.08
C PRO A 4 12.44 4.95 6.56
N ARG A 5 12.83 3.72 6.20
CA ARG A 5 12.38 3.04 4.98
C ARG A 5 10.92 2.55 5.16
N ALA A 6 10.08 3.34 5.82
CA ALA A 6 8.69 2.99 6.07
C ALA A 6 7.87 3.60 4.93
N CYS A 7 7.03 2.76 4.32
CA CYS A 7 5.87 3.26 3.62
C CYS A 7 5.19 4.30 4.52
N PRO A 8 4.87 5.51 4.03
CA PRO A 8 4.04 6.43 4.79
C PRO A 8 2.77 5.70 5.26
N ASP A 9 2.39 5.88 6.51
CA ASP A 9 1.21 5.21 7.09
C ASP A 9 -0.05 5.53 6.28
N GLU A 10 -0.15 6.76 5.76
CA GLU A 10 -1.20 7.20 4.85
C GLU A 10 -1.27 6.34 3.57
N THR A 11 -0.12 6.04 2.97
CA THR A 11 -0.06 5.18 1.77
C THR A 11 -0.46 3.76 2.09
N LEU A 12 -0.06 3.23 3.26
CA LEU A 12 -0.45 1.90 3.69
C LEU A 12 -1.95 1.81 3.95
N LEU A 13 -2.51 2.81 4.63
CA LEU A 13 -3.95 2.91 4.91
C LEU A 13 -4.77 3.04 3.62
N LEU A 14 -4.30 3.86 2.67
CA LEU A 14 -4.92 4.01 1.35
C LEU A 14 -4.98 2.67 0.62
N VAL A 15 -3.86 1.95 0.56
CA VAL A 15 -3.77 0.64 -0.11
C VAL A 15 -4.69 -0.38 0.57
N ALA A 16 -4.64 -0.47 1.90
CA ALA A 16 -5.44 -1.43 2.66
C ALA A 16 -6.94 -1.16 2.52
N THR A 17 -7.35 0.11 2.57
CA THR A 17 -8.76 0.54 2.39
C THR A 17 -9.27 0.17 1.00
N ALA A 18 -8.52 0.52 -0.05
CA ALA A 18 -8.92 0.22 -1.43
C ALA A 18 -9.06 -1.29 -1.68
N VAL A 19 -8.17 -2.10 -1.09
CA VAL A 19 -8.25 -3.57 -1.19
C VAL A 19 -9.46 -4.12 -0.44
N ARG A 20 -9.74 -3.65 0.78
CA ARG A 20 -10.94 -4.02 1.52
C ARG A 20 -12.21 -3.68 0.74
N ASP A 21 -12.23 -2.53 0.08
CA ASP A 21 -13.36 -2.09 -0.75
C ASP A 21 -13.49 -2.89 -2.07
N GLY A 22 -12.67 -3.93 -2.24
CA GLY A 22 -12.74 -4.87 -3.37
C GLY A 22 -12.00 -4.41 -4.62
N MET A 23 -11.19 -3.35 -4.54
CA MET A 23 -10.45 -2.87 -5.70
C MET A 23 -9.41 -3.91 -6.15
N PRO A 24 -9.41 -4.33 -7.43
CA PRO A 24 -8.44 -5.29 -7.91
C PRO A 24 -7.04 -4.66 -7.92
N TYR A 25 -6.02 -5.43 -7.53
CA TYR A 25 -4.64 -4.91 -7.39
C TYR A 25 -4.09 -4.28 -8.68
N ARG A 26 -4.54 -4.73 -9.85
CA ARG A 26 -4.17 -4.12 -11.13
C ARG A 26 -4.71 -2.70 -11.27
N ALA A 27 -5.97 -2.47 -10.90
CA ALA A 27 -6.57 -1.13 -10.93
C ALA A 27 -5.93 -0.22 -9.88
N LEU A 28 -5.76 -0.72 -8.66
CA LEU A 28 -5.11 0.03 -7.59
C LEU A 28 -3.67 0.43 -7.94
N ALA A 29 -2.88 -0.49 -8.52
CA ALA A 29 -1.52 -0.16 -8.94
C ALA A 29 -1.50 0.90 -10.06
N ALA A 30 -2.43 0.83 -11.01
CA ALA A 30 -2.55 1.83 -12.07
C ALA A 30 -2.92 3.20 -11.48
N GLN A 31 -3.90 3.24 -10.57
CA GLN A 31 -4.33 4.46 -9.90
C GLN A 31 -3.21 5.10 -9.08
N LEU A 32 -2.56 4.34 -8.18
CA LEU A 32 -1.45 4.86 -7.37
C LEU A 32 -0.29 5.38 -8.21
N THR A 33 -0.04 4.74 -9.37
CA THR A 33 0.97 5.22 -10.32
C THR A 33 0.54 6.52 -10.99
N ALA A 34 -0.73 6.63 -11.40
CA ALA A 34 -1.28 7.84 -12.03
C ALA A 34 -1.31 9.02 -11.05
N ASP A 35 -1.63 8.75 -9.78
CA ASP A 35 -1.69 9.73 -8.69
C ASP A 35 -0.30 10.14 -8.19
N GLY A 36 0.78 9.54 -8.72
CA GLY A 36 2.15 9.87 -8.35
C GLY A 36 2.54 9.44 -6.93
N VAL A 37 1.79 8.53 -6.32
CA VAL A 37 2.06 8.05 -4.96
C VAL A 37 3.36 7.24 -4.95
N PRO A 38 4.37 7.61 -4.15
CA PRO A 38 5.62 6.85 -4.09
C PRO A 38 5.39 5.48 -3.44
N THR A 39 6.00 4.45 -4.00
CA THR A 39 6.05 3.13 -3.37
C THR A 39 6.91 3.16 -2.09
N PRO A 40 6.74 2.19 -1.18
CA PRO A 40 7.58 2.08 0.03
C PRO A 40 9.10 2.06 -0.24
N GLY A 41 9.50 1.59 -1.43
CA GLY A 41 10.89 1.55 -1.87
C GLY A 41 11.38 2.83 -2.55
N GLY A 42 10.58 3.90 -2.58
CA GLY A 42 10.88 5.18 -3.22
C GLY A 42 10.75 5.18 -4.75
N ARG A 43 10.18 4.13 -5.35
CA ARG A 43 9.90 4.09 -6.80
C ARG A 43 8.56 4.76 -7.10
N VAL A 44 8.47 5.35 -8.30
CA VAL A 44 7.29 6.08 -8.79
C VAL A 44 6.18 5.14 -9.31
N ARG A 45 6.53 3.91 -9.70
CA ARG A 45 5.58 2.98 -10.32
C ARG A 45 5.15 1.87 -9.38
N TRP A 46 3.83 1.70 -9.25
CA TRP A 46 3.22 0.59 -8.54
C TRP A 46 3.00 -0.60 -9.46
N TYR A 47 3.15 -1.79 -8.88
CA TYR A 47 2.83 -3.06 -9.53
C TYR A 47 1.99 -3.89 -8.56
N PRO A 48 1.09 -4.77 -9.05
CA PRO A 48 0.31 -5.65 -8.18
C PRO A 48 1.16 -6.44 -7.16
N PRO A 49 2.33 -7.01 -7.52
CA PRO A 49 3.19 -7.67 -6.54
C PRO A 49 3.73 -6.74 -5.45
N THR A 50 3.89 -5.45 -5.73
CA THR A 50 4.29 -4.45 -4.73
C THR A 50 3.21 -4.28 -3.67
N ILE A 51 1.94 -4.23 -4.09
CA ILE A 51 0.78 -4.17 -3.20
C ILE A 51 0.69 -5.44 -2.36
N THR A 52 0.80 -6.62 -2.99
CA THR A 52 0.77 -7.89 -2.27
C THR A 52 1.87 -7.98 -1.21
N LYS A 53 3.12 -7.62 -1.56
CA LYS A 53 4.24 -7.63 -0.61
C LYS A 53 4.02 -6.64 0.53
N LEU A 54 3.48 -5.45 0.24
CA LEU A 54 3.18 -4.43 1.25
C LEU A 54 2.16 -4.95 2.28
N LEU A 55 1.05 -5.54 1.82
CA LEU A 55 0.01 -6.08 2.69
C LEU A 55 0.45 -7.33 3.47
N GLN A 56 1.44 -8.05 2.97
CA GLN A 56 2.01 -9.21 3.68
C GLN A 56 2.95 -8.83 4.84
N THR A 57 3.39 -7.58 4.92
CA THR A 57 4.20 -7.09 6.05
C THR A 57 3.42 -7.10 7.37
N ALA A 58 4.13 -7.09 8.50
CA ALA A 58 3.48 -7.01 9.82
C ALA A 58 2.58 -5.77 9.95
N ALA A 59 3.03 -4.62 9.44
CA ALA A 59 2.25 -3.38 9.43
C ALA A 59 1.01 -3.50 8.52
N GLY A 60 1.17 -4.06 7.31
CA GLY A 60 0.06 -4.25 6.38
C GLY A 60 -1.02 -5.18 6.93
N ARG A 61 -0.63 -6.28 7.56
CA ARG A 61 -1.57 -7.19 8.25
C ARG A 61 -2.29 -6.50 9.40
N ALA A 62 -1.57 -5.77 10.25
CA ALA A 62 -2.16 -5.05 11.37
C ALA A 62 -3.22 -4.02 10.92
N VAL A 63 -2.98 -3.33 9.79
CA VAL A 63 -3.97 -2.39 9.23
C VAL A 63 -5.18 -3.12 8.67
N LEU A 64 -5.00 -4.21 7.91
CA LEU A 64 -6.13 -5.01 7.41
C LEU A 64 -6.99 -5.55 8.57
N ASP A 65 -6.34 -6.14 9.59
CA ASP A 65 -7.03 -6.66 10.78
C ASP A 65 -7.79 -5.56 11.53
N ALA A 66 -7.28 -4.33 11.53
CA ALA A 66 -7.94 -3.18 12.14
C ALA A 66 -9.14 -2.67 11.32
N LEU A 67 -9.14 -2.87 10.00
CA LEU A 67 -10.23 -2.46 9.11
C LEU A 67 -11.39 -3.48 9.05
N ASP A 68 -11.13 -4.74 9.43
CA ASP A 68 -12.12 -5.83 9.45
C ASP A 68 -12.84 -5.98 10.81
N ARG A 69 -12.44 -5.18 11.82
CA ARG A 69 -13.05 -5.13 13.16
C ARG A 69 -14.17 -4.11 13.22
#